data_AF-A0A381VUM2-F1
#
_entry.id   AF-A0A381VUM2-F1
#
_cell.length_a   1.000
_cell.length_b   1.000
_cell.length_c   1.000
_cell.angle_alpha   90.00
_cell.angle_beta   90.00
_cell.angle_gamma   90.00
#
_symmetry.space_group_name_H-M   'P 1'
#
loop_
_entity.id
_entity.type
_entity.pdbx_description
1 polymer ?
#
loop_
_entity_poly.entity_id
_entity_poly.type
_entity_poly.pdbx_seq_one_letter_code
_entity_poly.pdbx_strand_id
1 'polypeptide(L)'
;MGPFRWTVLSGLKKDLLTIDKALINAFPKKHALKRWIEKAQHQVNILGLPTRVCWLGYKERAKMGLIINQLVKSGKVAAPIAIGRDHVDCGSIAAPSRETKNMLDGSDAVADWPLLNFSLNAVSGASWVSFHHGGGTGIGNSLHTGMVIVADGTRDKERRLELVLTNDPGLGIARYADAGYKAANKFASANKVNLPKK
;
A
#
# COMPACT_ATOMS: atom_id res chain seq x y z
N MET A 1 -1.76 -7.65 4.20
CA MET A 1 -1.12 -6.38 4.60
C MET A 1 0.24 -6.32 3.92
N GLY A 2 0.85 -5.15 3.82
CA GLY A 2 2.20 -5.04 3.25
C GLY A 2 2.83 -3.68 3.48
N PRO A 3 4.00 -3.41 2.87
CA PRO A 3 4.94 -2.36 3.25
C PRO A 3 4.54 -0.97 2.75
N PHE A 4 3.35 -0.53 3.15
CA PHE A 4 2.82 0.80 2.89
C PHE A 4 3.75 1.88 3.48
N ARG A 5 4.03 2.92 2.71
CA ARG A 5 4.98 3.97 3.07
C ARG A 5 4.59 5.31 2.50
N TRP A 6 5.09 6.38 3.10
CA TRP A 6 4.95 7.73 2.57
C TRP A 6 6.21 8.56 2.77
N THR A 7 6.47 9.44 1.82
CA THR A 7 7.62 10.33 1.78
C THR A 7 7.15 11.78 1.79
N VAL A 8 7.74 12.56 2.70
CA VAL A 8 7.41 13.96 2.95
C VAL A 8 8.21 14.85 2.00
N LEU A 9 7.54 15.42 0.99
CA LEU A 9 8.22 16.20 -0.05
C LEU A 9 8.70 17.58 0.41
N SER A 10 8.23 18.08 1.56
CA SER A 10 8.77 19.31 2.16
C SER A 10 10.19 19.15 2.69
N GLY A 11 10.66 17.91 2.89
CA GLY A 11 11.93 17.62 3.58
C GLY A 11 11.87 17.83 5.10
N LEU A 12 10.73 18.27 5.66
CA LEU A 12 10.64 18.65 7.07
C LEU A 12 10.29 17.46 7.96
N LYS A 13 11.15 17.15 8.93
CA LYS A 13 10.90 16.12 9.95
C LYS A 13 9.59 16.38 10.71
N LYS A 14 9.21 17.64 10.95
CA LYS A 14 7.97 18.00 11.67
C LYS A 14 6.73 17.48 10.96
N ASP A 15 6.70 17.49 9.63
CA ASP A 15 5.56 17.02 8.84
C ASP A 15 5.41 15.51 8.97
N LEU A 16 6.53 14.77 8.99
CA LEU A 16 6.53 13.32 9.27
C LEU A 16 5.93 13.03 10.65
N LEU A 17 6.34 13.78 11.68
CA LEU A 17 5.82 13.61 13.04
C LEU A 17 4.33 13.99 13.15
N THR A 18 3.88 15.01 12.41
CA THR A 18 2.47 15.37 12.30
C THR A 18 1.65 14.21 11.71
N ILE A 19 2.15 13.58 10.64
CA ILE A 19 1.48 12.42 10.03
C ILE A 19 1.50 11.21 10.97
N ASP A 20 2.62 10.93 11.63
CA ASP A 20 2.74 9.85 12.63
C ASP A 20 1.72 10.02 13.77
N LYS A 21 1.54 11.24 14.29
CA LYS A 21 0.53 11.53 15.31
C LYS A 21 -0.89 11.30 14.78
N ALA A 22 -1.18 11.75 13.57
CA ALA A 22 -2.48 11.54 12.94
C ALA A 22 -2.79 10.05 12.73
N LEU A 23 -1.79 9.26 12.35
CA LEU A 23 -1.88 7.81 12.20
C LEU A 23 -2.23 7.13 13.53
N ILE A 24 -1.54 7.46 14.63
CA ILE A 24 -1.83 6.90 15.97
C ILE A 24 -3.27 7.23 16.38
N ASN A 25 -3.70 8.48 16.17
CA ASN A 25 -5.05 8.92 16.49
C ASN A 25 -6.12 8.24 15.63
N ALA A 26 -5.81 7.92 14.37
CA ALA A 26 -6.73 7.26 13.45
C ALA A 26 -6.96 5.78 13.77
N PHE A 27 -6.01 5.14 14.46
CA PHE A 27 -6.02 3.71 14.78
C PHE A 27 -5.72 3.46 16.27
N PRO A 28 -6.49 4.03 17.22
CA PRO A 28 -6.15 4.06 18.64
C PRO A 28 -6.12 2.66 19.29
N LYS A 29 -6.87 1.70 18.73
CA LYS A 29 -6.92 0.31 19.21
C LYS A 29 -5.75 -0.55 18.69
N LYS A 30 -4.90 -0.04 17.80
CA LYS A 30 -3.76 -0.78 17.24
C LYS A 30 -2.48 -0.52 18.05
N HIS A 31 -2.38 -1.12 19.24
CA HIS A 31 -1.23 -0.95 20.12
C HIS A 31 0.10 -1.34 19.46
N ALA A 32 0.13 -2.39 18.64
CA ALA A 32 1.33 -2.79 17.90
C ALA A 32 1.79 -1.72 16.89
N LEU A 33 0.86 -1.07 16.19
CA LEU A 33 1.15 0.04 15.28
C LEU A 33 1.70 1.23 16.05
N LYS A 34 1.07 1.59 17.18
CA LYS A 34 1.57 2.69 18.03
C LYS A 34 3.02 2.45 18.47
N ARG A 35 3.30 1.26 19.03
CA ARG A 35 4.67 0.87 19.44
C ARG A 35 5.66 0.91 18.28
N TRP A 36 5.24 0.49 17.08
CA TRP A 36 6.08 0.55 15.88
C TRP A 36 6.46 2.00 15.56
N ILE A 37 5.49 2.91 15.53
CA ILE A 37 5.74 4.33 15.21
C ILE A 37 6.64 4.97 16.26
N GLU A 38 6.39 4.74 17.55
CA GLU A 38 7.23 5.25 18.64
C GLU A 38 8.68 4.77 18.49
N LYS A 39 8.90 3.46 18.29
CA LYS A 39 10.25 2.92 18.04
C LYS A 39 10.88 3.53 16.79
N ALA A 40 10.12 3.63 15.70
CA ALA A 40 10.64 4.14 14.44
C ALA A 40 10.94 5.66 14.48
N GLN A 41 10.33 6.43 15.39
CA GLN A 41 10.69 7.83 15.64
C GLN A 41 12.02 7.97 16.37
N HIS A 42 12.33 7.03 17.28
CA HIS A 42 13.55 7.08 18.09
C HIS A 42 14.75 6.36 17.48
N GLN A 43 14.51 5.29 16.72
CA GLN A 43 15.57 4.35 16.30
C GLN A 43 15.91 4.43 14.81
N VAL A 44 15.05 5.03 13.97
CA VAL A 44 15.28 5.11 12.53
C VAL A 44 15.75 6.50 12.15
N ASN A 45 16.98 6.58 11.66
CA ASN A 45 17.55 7.82 11.13
C ASN A 45 16.87 8.20 9.80
N ILE A 46 16.72 9.49 9.56
CA ILE A 46 16.20 10.00 8.29
C ILE A 46 17.35 10.01 7.27
N LEU A 47 17.14 9.34 6.14
CA LEU A 47 18.04 9.34 5.00
C LEU A 47 17.32 9.99 3.81
N GLY A 48 17.83 11.13 3.32
CA GLY A 48 17.15 11.91 2.30
C GLY A 48 15.83 12.53 2.79
N LEU A 49 14.77 12.45 1.98
CA LEU A 49 13.46 12.96 2.36
C LEU A 49 12.85 12.16 3.53
N PRO A 50 12.33 12.80 4.58
CA PRO A 50 11.69 12.12 5.69
C PRO A 50 10.60 11.17 5.21
N THR A 51 10.74 9.88 5.56
CA THR A 51 9.88 8.81 5.06
C THR A 51 9.52 7.88 6.21
N ARG A 52 8.28 7.37 6.21
CA ARG A 52 7.83 6.36 7.17
C ARG A 52 7.29 5.16 6.42
N VAL A 53 7.71 3.98 6.87
CA VAL A 53 7.07 2.70 6.54
C VAL A 53 6.15 2.34 7.69
N CYS A 54 4.92 1.93 7.40
CA CYS A 54 3.99 1.37 8.37
C CYS A 54 3.04 0.41 7.67
N TRP A 55 3.03 -0.85 8.09
CA TRP A 55 2.20 -1.85 7.43
C TRP A 55 0.73 -1.61 7.70
N LEU A 56 -0.01 -1.24 6.65
CA LEU A 56 -1.46 -1.05 6.67
C LEU A 56 -2.15 -2.00 5.69
N GLY A 57 -3.34 -2.46 6.08
CA GLY A 57 -4.18 -3.35 5.28
C GLY A 57 -5.23 -2.63 4.43
N TYR A 58 -6.14 -3.43 3.86
CA TYR A 58 -7.32 -2.97 3.14
C TYR A 58 -8.19 -2.04 4.02
N LYS A 59 -8.82 -1.03 3.42
CA LYS A 59 -9.49 0.13 4.06
C LYS A 59 -8.58 1.06 4.87
N GLU A 60 -7.57 0.53 5.55
CA GLU A 60 -6.65 1.32 6.37
C GLU A 60 -5.75 2.21 5.52
N ARG A 61 -5.27 1.70 4.39
CA ARG A 61 -4.51 2.48 3.41
C ARG A 61 -5.32 3.67 2.88
N ALA A 62 -6.54 3.42 2.41
CA ALA A 62 -7.44 4.49 1.93
C ALA A 62 -7.74 5.51 3.03
N LYS A 63 -8.12 5.06 4.22
CA LYS A 63 -8.33 5.95 5.38
C LYS A 63 -7.11 6.82 5.65
N MET A 64 -5.91 6.24 5.65
CA MET A 64 -4.69 7.00 5.91
C MET A 64 -4.36 7.98 4.78
N GLY A 65 -4.52 7.58 3.51
CA GLY A 65 -4.31 8.46 2.37
C GLY A 65 -5.21 9.69 2.39
N LEU A 66 -6.48 9.52 2.76
CA LEU A 66 -7.43 10.63 2.92
C LEU A 66 -7.05 11.56 4.08
N ILE A 67 -6.61 11.00 5.22
CA ILE A 67 -6.10 11.79 6.35
C ILE A 67 -4.88 12.61 5.94
N ILE A 68 -3.92 12.00 5.25
CA ILE A 68 -2.73 12.70 4.75
C ILE A 68 -3.14 13.84 3.81
N ASN A 69 -4.03 13.58 2.86
CA ASN A 69 -4.52 14.61 1.93
C ASN A 69 -5.16 15.79 2.68
N GLN A 70 -5.94 15.52 3.72
CA GLN A 70 -6.54 16.56 4.55
C GLN A 70 -5.50 17.36 5.35
N LEU A 71 -4.42 16.73 5.82
CA LEU A 71 -3.32 17.43 6.49
C LEU A 71 -2.60 18.40 5.54
N VAL A 72 -2.39 17.99 4.29
CA VAL A 72 -1.83 18.87 3.24
C VAL A 72 -2.81 20.01 2.92
N LYS A 73 -4.09 19.68 2.68
CA LYS A 73 -5.14 20.68 2.38
C LYS A 73 -5.28 21.76 3.47
N SER A 74 -5.14 21.37 4.74
CA SER A 74 -5.24 22.30 5.88
C SER A 74 -3.95 23.04 6.20
N GLY A 75 -2.86 22.80 5.47
CA GLY A 75 -1.55 23.41 5.74
C GLY A 75 -0.85 22.90 7.01
N LYS A 76 -1.39 21.88 7.69
CA LYS A 76 -0.73 21.24 8.84
C LYS A 76 0.52 20.45 8.44
N VAL A 77 0.58 20.05 7.18
CA VAL A 77 1.75 19.50 6.49
C VAL A 77 2.08 20.46 5.35
N ALA A 78 3.34 20.86 5.23
CA ALA A 78 3.73 22.03 4.44
C ALA A 78 3.78 21.79 2.92
N ALA A 79 3.85 20.53 2.48
CA ALA A 79 3.94 20.17 1.07
C ALA A 79 3.22 18.84 0.78
N PRO A 80 2.97 18.50 -0.50
CA PRO A 80 2.40 17.23 -0.88
C PRO A 80 3.20 16.02 -0.36
N ILE A 81 2.51 14.88 -0.24
CA ILE A 81 3.09 13.64 0.28
C ILE A 81 3.01 12.56 -0.79
N ALA A 82 4.14 11.94 -1.12
CA ALA A 82 4.16 10.77 -2.00
C ALA A 82 3.84 9.51 -1.19
N ILE A 83 2.81 8.76 -1.57
CA ILE A 83 2.34 7.56 -0.87
C ILE A 83 2.53 6.36 -1.78
N GLY A 84 3.26 5.35 -1.32
CA GLY A 84 3.54 4.16 -2.11
C GLY A 84 3.85 2.93 -1.26
N ARG A 85 4.58 2.01 -1.86
CA ARG A 85 5.00 0.74 -1.24
C ARG A 85 6.17 0.13 -2.00
N ASP A 86 6.71 -0.95 -1.44
CA ASP A 86 7.53 -1.88 -2.21
C ASP A 86 6.68 -2.58 -3.30
N HIS A 87 7.34 -3.19 -4.27
CA HIS A 87 6.72 -4.12 -5.21
C HIS A 87 6.37 -5.46 -4.53
N VAL A 88 6.99 -5.76 -3.38
CA VAL A 88 6.63 -6.88 -2.50
C VAL A 88 5.38 -6.53 -1.68
N ASP A 89 4.21 -6.87 -2.22
CA ASP A 89 2.91 -6.67 -1.55
C ASP A 89 1.88 -7.71 -2.01
N CYS A 90 0.76 -7.81 -1.29
CA CYS A 90 -0.17 -8.93 -1.37
C CYS A 90 -0.82 -9.19 -2.74
N GLY A 91 -0.83 -8.22 -3.65
CA GLY A 91 -1.43 -8.37 -4.98
C GLY A 91 -0.52 -7.98 -6.13
N SER A 92 0.76 -7.71 -5.88
CA SER A 92 1.61 -6.98 -6.83
C SER A 92 2.84 -7.74 -7.29
N ILE A 93 2.95 -9.04 -7.00
CA ILE A 93 4.12 -9.84 -7.33
C ILE A 93 3.75 -11.30 -7.61
N ALA A 94 4.37 -11.86 -8.64
CA ALA A 94 4.50 -13.30 -8.86
C ALA A 94 5.99 -13.65 -8.80
N ALA A 95 6.36 -14.50 -7.85
CA ALA A 95 7.73 -14.94 -7.59
C ALA A 95 7.70 -16.34 -6.93
N PRO A 96 7.72 -17.43 -7.72
CA PRO A 96 7.57 -18.81 -7.23
C PRO A 96 8.63 -19.25 -6.22
N SER A 97 9.80 -18.61 -6.21
CA SER A 97 10.87 -18.90 -5.25
C SER A 97 10.74 -18.11 -3.94
N ARG A 98 9.81 -17.16 -3.86
CA ARG A 98 9.71 -16.20 -2.74
C ARG A 98 8.25 -15.89 -2.37
N GLU A 99 7.66 -14.79 -2.84
CA GLU A 99 6.35 -14.31 -2.36
C GLU A 99 5.16 -15.21 -2.71
N THR A 100 5.22 -15.89 -3.85
CA THR A 100 4.15 -16.78 -4.31
C THR A 100 4.58 -18.24 -4.28
N LYS A 101 5.60 -18.56 -3.46
CA LYS A 101 6.04 -19.93 -3.25
C LYS A 101 4.97 -20.73 -2.51
N ASN A 102 4.65 -21.91 -3.04
CA ASN A 102 3.70 -22.87 -2.49
C ASN A 102 2.31 -22.26 -2.26
N MET A 103 1.73 -21.63 -3.29
CA MET A 103 0.34 -21.23 -3.25
C MET A 103 -0.54 -22.46 -3.06
N LEU A 104 -1.64 -22.33 -2.30
CA LEU A 104 -2.51 -23.45 -1.91
C LEU A 104 -3.06 -24.25 -3.12
N ASP A 105 -3.28 -23.57 -4.24
CA ASP A 105 -3.80 -24.12 -5.49
C ASP A 105 -2.70 -24.40 -6.54
N GLY A 106 -1.42 -24.20 -6.20
CA GLY A 106 -0.29 -24.36 -7.12
C GLY A 106 -0.13 -23.21 -8.12
N SER A 107 -0.83 -22.09 -7.95
CA SER A 107 -0.77 -20.91 -8.84
C SER A 107 0.50 -20.05 -8.71
N ASP A 108 1.60 -20.63 -8.23
CA ASP A 108 2.85 -19.95 -7.87
C ASP A 108 3.37 -19.04 -8.99
N ALA A 109 3.35 -19.54 -10.23
CA ALA A 109 3.92 -18.89 -11.42
C ALA A 109 2.92 -18.00 -12.18
N VAL A 110 1.66 -17.90 -11.73
CA VAL A 110 0.64 -17.09 -12.41
C VAL A 110 0.95 -15.61 -12.24
N ALA A 111 1.36 -14.97 -13.34
CA ALA A 111 1.81 -13.58 -13.38
C ALA A 111 0.76 -12.57 -13.90
N ASP A 112 -0.48 -13.01 -14.11
CA ASP A 112 -1.59 -12.11 -14.46
C ASP A 112 -1.89 -11.11 -13.34
N TRP A 113 -1.75 -11.53 -12.08
CA TRP A 113 -2.02 -10.70 -10.91
C TRP A 113 -1.21 -9.40 -10.85
N PRO A 114 0.14 -9.40 -10.98
CA PRO A 114 0.90 -8.16 -11.05
C PRO A 114 0.56 -7.31 -12.28
N LEU A 115 0.23 -7.90 -13.44
CA LEU A 115 -0.21 -7.15 -14.63
C LEU A 115 -1.57 -6.46 -14.42
N LEU A 116 -2.51 -7.16 -13.78
CA LEU A 116 -3.79 -6.60 -13.33
C LEU A 116 -3.56 -5.51 -12.28
N ASN A 117 -2.62 -5.69 -11.36
CA ASN A 117 -2.26 -4.66 -10.38
C ASN A 117 -1.74 -3.40 -11.06
N PHE A 118 -0.91 -3.55 -12.10
CA PHE A 118 -0.40 -2.42 -12.88
C PHE A 118 -1.55 -1.67 -13.55
N SER A 119 -2.36 -2.39 -14.31
CA SER A 119 -3.47 -1.83 -15.08
C SER A 119 -4.51 -1.18 -14.16
N LEU A 120 -4.87 -1.86 -13.07
CA LEU A 120 -5.86 -1.37 -12.10
C LEU A 120 -5.38 -0.10 -11.39
N ASN A 121 -4.12 -0.03 -10.97
CA ASN A 121 -3.57 1.18 -10.36
C ASN A 121 -3.50 2.34 -11.36
N ALA A 122 -3.16 2.06 -12.62
CA ALA A 122 -3.10 3.07 -13.68
C ALA A 122 -4.49 3.70 -13.90
N VAL A 123 -5.53 2.87 -14.10
CA VAL A 123 -6.90 3.37 -14.31
C VAL A 123 -7.55 3.93 -13.04
N SER A 124 -7.10 3.52 -11.86
CA SER A 124 -7.56 4.08 -10.58
C SER A 124 -7.01 5.50 -10.31
N GLY A 125 -6.00 5.92 -11.07
CA GLY A 125 -5.45 7.28 -11.01
C GLY A 125 -4.24 7.42 -10.09
N ALA A 126 -3.41 6.39 -9.98
CA ALA A 126 -2.09 6.50 -9.36
C ALA A 126 -1.26 7.60 -10.06
N SER A 127 -0.35 8.24 -9.33
CA SER A 127 0.52 9.28 -9.90
C SER A 127 1.55 8.68 -10.84
N TRP A 128 2.08 7.50 -10.50
CA TRP A 128 2.83 6.66 -11.43
C TRP A 128 2.71 5.20 -11.03
N VAL A 129 2.88 4.33 -12.03
CA VAL A 129 2.83 2.88 -11.90
C VAL A 129 4.02 2.31 -12.65
N SER A 130 4.60 1.25 -12.12
CA SER A 130 5.76 0.58 -12.72
C SER A 130 5.52 -0.92 -12.78
N PHE A 131 5.96 -1.56 -13.87
CA PHE A 131 5.97 -3.01 -14.01
C PHE A 131 7.39 -3.45 -14.30
N HIS A 132 7.95 -4.27 -13.43
CA HIS A 132 9.35 -4.66 -13.48
C HIS A 132 9.50 -6.18 -13.44
N HIS A 133 10.65 -6.65 -13.92
CA HIS A 133 11.03 -8.04 -13.97
C HIS A 133 12.31 -8.29 -13.15
N GLY A 134 12.33 -9.41 -12.43
CA GLY A 134 13.52 -9.97 -11.78
C GLY A 134 13.98 -9.29 -10.49
N GLY A 135 13.21 -8.36 -9.93
CA GLY A 135 13.56 -7.72 -8.66
C GLY A 135 13.58 -8.73 -7.52
N GLY A 136 14.67 -8.71 -6.76
CA GLY A 136 14.88 -9.54 -5.57
C GLY A 136 15.28 -11.00 -5.82
N THR A 137 14.73 -11.65 -6.84
CA THR A 137 15.01 -13.07 -7.16
C THR A 137 15.81 -13.28 -8.45
N GLY A 138 16.16 -12.19 -9.18
CA GLY A 138 16.94 -12.23 -10.40
C GLY A 138 16.11 -12.41 -11.68
N ILE A 139 16.76 -12.20 -12.82
CA ILE A 139 16.17 -12.30 -14.16
C ILE A 139 15.50 -13.67 -14.34
N GLY A 140 14.24 -13.67 -14.78
CA GLY A 140 13.42 -14.86 -15.05
C GLY A 140 12.55 -15.30 -13.88
N ASN A 141 12.80 -14.76 -12.67
CA ASN A 141 12.26 -15.35 -11.44
C ASN A 141 11.16 -14.54 -10.75
N SER A 142 10.85 -13.33 -11.23
CA SER A 142 9.74 -12.53 -10.70
C SER A 142 9.19 -11.51 -11.69
N LEU A 143 7.88 -11.26 -11.59
CA LEU A 143 7.17 -10.18 -12.25
C LEU A 143 6.39 -9.40 -11.20
N HIS A 144 6.54 -8.09 -11.16
CA HIS A 144 5.97 -7.31 -10.07
C HIS A 144 5.76 -5.83 -10.36
N THR A 145 4.78 -5.27 -9.66
CA THR A 145 4.24 -3.93 -9.89
C THR A 145 4.43 -3.01 -8.69
N GLY A 146 4.87 -1.79 -8.97
CA GLY A 146 4.91 -0.69 -8.02
C GLY A 146 3.84 0.33 -8.36
N MET A 147 3.38 1.04 -7.34
CA MET A 147 2.52 2.20 -7.53
C MET A 147 2.83 3.25 -6.48
N VAL A 148 2.67 4.51 -6.88
CA VAL A 148 2.71 5.65 -5.98
C VAL A 148 1.62 6.62 -6.37
N ILE A 149 1.00 7.23 -5.37
CA ILE A 149 0.02 8.30 -5.52
C ILE A 149 0.42 9.47 -4.63
N VAL A 150 0.43 10.68 -5.19
CA VAL A 150 0.72 11.91 -4.46
C VAL A 150 -0.57 12.44 -3.84
N ALA A 151 -0.56 12.71 -2.54
CA ALA A 151 -1.60 13.46 -1.84
C ALA A 151 -1.21 14.95 -1.81
N ASP A 152 -1.85 15.77 -2.63
CA ASP A 152 -1.55 17.19 -2.84
C ASP A 152 -2.57 18.15 -2.19
N GLY A 153 -3.53 17.60 -1.43
CA GLY A 153 -4.57 18.36 -0.74
C GLY A 153 -5.77 18.74 -1.62
N THR A 154 -5.75 18.42 -2.91
CA THR A 154 -6.86 18.73 -3.82
C THR A 154 -8.02 17.73 -3.64
N ARG A 155 -9.24 18.19 -3.98
CA ARG A 155 -10.45 17.35 -3.97
C ARG A 155 -10.38 16.25 -5.03
N ASP A 156 -9.81 16.54 -6.20
CA ASP A 156 -9.66 15.56 -7.27
C ASP A 156 -8.75 14.41 -6.86
N LYS A 157 -7.71 14.70 -6.06
CA LYS A 157 -6.82 13.68 -5.53
C LYS A 157 -7.47 12.81 -4.46
N GLU A 158 -8.39 13.36 -3.68
CA GLU A 158 -9.14 12.61 -2.67
C GLU A 158 -9.81 11.37 -3.26
N ARG A 159 -10.48 11.53 -4.41
CA ARG A 159 -11.14 10.41 -5.11
C ARG A 159 -10.13 9.38 -5.62
N ARG A 160 -9.02 9.81 -6.20
CA ARG A 160 -7.97 8.91 -6.71
C ARG A 160 -7.29 8.15 -5.57
N LEU A 161 -7.02 8.81 -4.45
CA LEU A 161 -6.48 8.19 -3.24
C LEU A 161 -7.41 7.10 -2.72
N GLU A 162 -8.70 7.37 -2.62
CA GLU A 162 -9.68 6.38 -2.20
C GLU A 162 -9.68 5.16 -3.13
N LEU A 163 -9.71 5.38 -4.46
CA LEU A 163 -9.71 4.32 -5.46
C LEU A 163 -8.42 3.49 -5.42
N VAL A 164 -7.26 4.14 -5.60
CA VAL A 164 -5.95 3.50 -5.66
C VAL A 164 -5.66 2.72 -4.37
N LEU A 165 -5.86 3.34 -3.21
CA LEU A 165 -5.54 2.73 -1.91
C LEU A 165 -6.60 1.72 -1.42
N THR A 166 -7.71 1.59 -2.13
CA THR A 166 -8.68 0.50 -1.96
C THR A 166 -8.38 -0.65 -2.92
N ASN A 167 -8.22 -0.34 -4.20
CA ASN A 167 -8.05 -1.33 -5.27
C ASN A 167 -6.72 -2.06 -5.18
N ASP A 168 -5.62 -1.37 -4.84
CA ASP A 168 -4.30 -1.97 -4.74
C ASP A 168 -4.21 -3.11 -3.71
N PRO A 169 -4.52 -2.90 -2.42
CA PRO A 169 -4.60 -4.01 -1.46
C PRO A 169 -5.81 -4.92 -1.72
N GLY A 170 -6.86 -4.42 -2.37
CA GLY A 170 -8.07 -5.18 -2.71
C GLY A 170 -7.79 -6.31 -3.69
N LEU A 171 -6.95 -6.07 -4.70
CA LEU A 171 -6.55 -7.09 -5.67
C LEU A 171 -5.74 -8.21 -5.00
N GLY A 172 -4.94 -7.91 -3.98
CA GLY A 172 -4.28 -8.95 -3.19
C GLY A 172 -5.27 -9.83 -2.44
N ILE A 173 -6.35 -9.25 -1.90
CA ILE A 173 -7.43 -10.05 -1.29
C ILE A 173 -8.08 -10.95 -2.35
N ALA A 174 -8.37 -10.41 -3.53
CA ALA A 174 -8.93 -11.18 -4.65
C ALA A 174 -8.02 -12.35 -5.04
N ARG A 175 -6.71 -12.11 -5.19
CA ARG A 175 -5.71 -13.14 -5.52
C ARG A 175 -5.71 -14.30 -4.54
N TYR A 176 -5.59 -14.01 -3.24
CA TYR A 176 -5.54 -15.07 -2.22
C TYR A 176 -6.90 -15.73 -2.00
N ALA A 177 -8.01 -15.00 -2.20
CA ALA A 177 -9.35 -15.58 -2.17
C ALA A 177 -9.54 -16.58 -3.31
N ASP A 178 -9.09 -16.21 -4.52
CA ASP A 178 -9.16 -17.06 -5.70
C ASP A 178 -8.35 -18.36 -5.53
N ALA A 179 -7.13 -18.25 -5.01
CA ALA A 179 -6.26 -19.37 -4.65
C ALA A 179 -6.77 -20.24 -3.47
N GLY A 180 -7.97 -19.96 -2.94
CA GLY A 180 -8.64 -20.82 -1.96
C GLY A 180 -8.30 -20.55 -0.49
N TYR A 181 -7.56 -19.49 -0.17
CA TYR A 181 -7.23 -19.18 1.23
C TYR A 181 -8.49 -18.77 2.00
N LYS A 182 -8.93 -19.62 2.94
CA LYS A 182 -10.13 -19.39 3.77
C LYS A 182 -10.11 -18.02 4.48
N ALA A 183 -8.95 -17.58 4.94
CA ALA A 183 -8.79 -16.28 5.59
C ALA A 183 -9.08 -15.11 4.64
N ALA A 184 -8.63 -15.18 3.38
CA ALA A 184 -8.90 -14.17 2.37
C ALA A 184 -10.38 -14.15 1.98
N ASN A 185 -10.99 -15.31 1.80
CA ASN A 185 -12.43 -15.44 1.55
C ASN A 185 -13.28 -14.85 2.70
N LYS A 186 -12.98 -15.22 3.94
CA LYS A 186 -13.67 -14.66 5.12
C LYS A 186 -13.47 -13.15 5.22
N PHE A 187 -12.26 -12.66 4.97
CA PHE A 187 -11.96 -11.23 4.99
C PHE A 187 -12.72 -10.48 3.89
N ALA A 188 -12.76 -11.01 2.67
CA ALA A 188 -13.46 -10.45 1.52
C ALA A 188 -14.96 -10.30 1.82
N SER A 189 -15.60 -11.36 2.32
CA SER A 189 -17.01 -11.35 2.71
C SER A 189 -17.29 -10.34 3.83
N ALA A 190 -16.49 -10.37 4.92
CA ALA A 190 -16.67 -9.47 6.05
C ALA A 190 -16.46 -7.99 5.69
N ASN A 191 -15.62 -7.72 4.68
CA ASN A 191 -15.30 -6.35 4.26
C ASN A 191 -16.02 -5.88 3.00
N LYS A 192 -16.89 -6.72 2.42
CA LYS A 192 -17.62 -6.46 1.18
C LYS A 192 -16.68 -6.11 0.02
N VAL A 193 -15.59 -6.86 -0.12
CA VAL A 193 -14.74 -6.77 -1.31
C VAL A 193 -15.54 -7.32 -2.49
N ASN A 194 -15.68 -6.54 -3.56
CA ASN A 194 -16.44 -6.94 -4.73
C ASN A 194 -15.64 -7.95 -5.56
N LEU A 195 -15.89 -9.24 -5.33
CA LEU A 195 -15.32 -10.33 -6.10
C LEU A 195 -16.41 -10.90 -7.02
N PRO A 196 -16.10 -11.17 -8.31
CA PRO A 196 -17.01 -11.89 -9.19
C PRO A 196 -17.43 -13.22 -8.55
N LYS A 197 -18.69 -13.63 -8.78
CA LYS A 197 -19.14 -14.96 -8.38
C LYS A 197 -18.41 -16.00 -9.24
N LYS A 198 -17.96 -17.08 -8.60
CA LYS A 198 -17.47 -18.27 -9.29
C LYS A 198 -18.63 -19.03 -9.91
#